data_AF-A0A2M7HZ38-F1
#
_entry.id   AF-A0A2M7HZ38-F1
#
_cell.length_a   1.000
_cell.length_b   1.000
_cell.length_c   1.000
_cell.angle_alpha   90.00
_cell.angle_beta   90.00
_cell.angle_gamma   90.00
#
_symmetry.space_group_name_H-M   'P 1'
#
loop_
_entity.id
_entity.type
_entity.pdbx_description
1 polymer ?
#
loop_
_entity_poly.entity_id
_entity_poly.type
_entity_poly.pdbx_seq_one_letter_code
_entity_poly.pdbx_strand_id
1 'polypeptide(L)'
;MTDKKTRKKEKETSIQQIVNHYFNTKGLTLDEIKKSAKKKKIIYSRFTRPAKQLLSLAGSVKKAKEAIDRVASWAISRNLDYAIETVFKKWLELDRLKPKEIVKKPFYHGSPMVWSETKKKWFVISEDGEWLEFNDSEKEIEWKITTH
;
A
#
# COMPACT_ATOMS: atom_id res chain seq x y z
N MET A 1 -38.83 -3.40 -28.38
CA MET A 1 -37.51 -3.93 -28.83
C MET A 1 -36.45 -2.88 -28.52
N THR A 2 -35.74 -3.02 -27.40
CA THR A 2 -34.58 -2.16 -27.10
C THR A 2 -33.32 -2.98 -27.23
N ASP A 3 -32.62 -2.77 -28.34
CA ASP A 3 -31.33 -3.37 -28.67
C ASP A 3 -30.30 -3.04 -27.58
N LYS A 4 -30.12 -3.97 -26.63
CA LYS A 4 -29.08 -3.90 -25.61
C LYS A 4 -27.76 -4.27 -26.31
N LYS A 5 -27.17 -3.29 -27.00
CA LYS A 5 -25.87 -3.40 -27.69
C LYS A 5 -24.81 -3.82 -26.67
N THR A 6 -24.54 -5.12 -26.56
CA THR A 6 -23.50 -5.70 -25.72
C THR A 6 -22.15 -5.18 -26.22
N ARG A 7 -21.62 -4.14 -25.55
CA ARG A 7 -20.28 -3.63 -25.83
C ARG A 7 -19.28 -4.77 -25.62
N LYS A 8 -18.74 -5.30 -26.72
CA LYS A 8 -17.60 -6.22 -26.73
C LYS A 8 -16.50 -5.56 -25.89
N LYS A 9 -16.16 -6.13 -24.73
CA LYS A 9 -15.02 -5.66 -23.93
C LYS A 9 -13.77 -5.99 -24.73
N GLU A 10 -13.21 -4.99 -25.42
CA GLU A 10 -11.90 -5.13 -26.05
C GLU A 10 -10.89 -5.58 -25.00
N LYS A 11 -10.10 -6.61 -25.32
CA LYS A 11 -9.04 -7.10 -24.43
C LYS A 11 -8.01 -5.99 -24.27
N GLU A 12 -7.71 -5.64 -23.02
CA GLU A 12 -6.68 -4.64 -22.71
C GLU A 12 -5.31 -5.13 -23.21
N THR A 13 -4.57 -4.23 -23.84
CA THR A 13 -3.18 -4.48 -24.23
C THR A 13 -2.30 -4.68 -22.99
N SER A 14 -1.17 -5.39 -23.13
CA SER A 14 -0.22 -5.61 -22.04
C SER A 14 0.22 -4.31 -21.36
N ILE A 15 0.43 -3.24 -22.13
CA ILE A 15 0.81 -1.92 -21.61
C ILE A 15 -0.35 -1.32 -20.80
N GLN A 16 -1.58 -1.37 -21.33
CA GLN A 16 -2.76 -0.88 -20.63
C GLN A 16 -2.97 -1.61 -19.31
N GLN A 17 -2.80 -2.93 -19.30
CA GLN A 17 -2.93 -3.73 -18.08
C GLN A 17 -1.94 -3.30 -16.98
N ILE A 18 -0.71 -2.93 -17.35
CA ILE A 18 0.31 -2.46 -16.40
C ILE A 18 -0.04 -1.06 -15.88
N VAL A 19 -0.40 -0.13 -16.77
CA VAL A 19 -0.76 1.24 -16.38
C VAL A 19 -2.02 1.25 -15.52
N ASN A 20 -3.03 0.46 -15.89
CA ASN A 20 -4.26 0.31 -15.12
C ASN A 20 -3.99 -0.29 -13.75
N HIS A 21 -3.10 -1.28 -13.66
CA HIS A 21 -2.68 -1.87 -12.39
C HIS A 21 -1.95 -0.84 -11.50
N TYR A 22 -1.03 -0.07 -12.08
CA TYR A 22 -0.36 1.03 -11.37
C TYR A 22 -1.36 2.02 -10.77
N PHE A 23 -2.34 2.49 -11.54
CA PHE A 23 -3.35 3.39 -11.01
C PHE A 23 -4.29 2.74 -9.99
N ASN A 24 -4.58 1.45 -10.13
CA ASN A 24 -5.33 0.69 -9.13
C ASN A 24 -4.59 0.69 -7.78
N THR A 25 -3.27 0.47 -7.77
CA THR A 25 -2.48 0.57 -6.52
C THR A 25 -2.52 1.97 -5.88
N LYS A 26 -2.83 3.01 -6.65
CA LYS A 26 -3.05 4.39 -6.18
C LYS A 26 -4.49 4.66 -5.71
N GLY A 27 -5.34 3.64 -5.69
CA GLY A 27 -6.76 3.76 -5.31
C GLY A 27 -7.68 4.29 -6.41
N LEU A 28 -7.21 4.38 -7.66
CA LEU A 28 -8.03 4.84 -8.79
C LEU A 28 -8.67 3.68 -9.54
N THR A 29 -9.98 3.74 -9.73
CA THR A 29 -10.72 2.77 -10.53
C THR A 29 -10.61 3.07 -12.04
N LEU A 30 -10.85 2.06 -12.89
CA LEU A 30 -10.85 2.22 -14.35
C LEU A 30 -11.77 3.34 -14.85
N ASP A 31 -12.93 3.51 -14.22
CA ASP A 31 -13.90 4.53 -14.60
C ASP A 31 -13.42 5.94 -14.22
N GLU A 32 -12.75 6.08 -13.08
CA GLU A 32 -12.11 7.32 -12.67
C GLU A 32 -10.93 7.68 -13.57
N ILE A 33 -10.11 6.70 -13.97
CA ILE A 33 -9.02 6.90 -14.93
C ILE A 33 -9.59 7.41 -16.26
N LYS A 34 -10.65 6.77 -16.79
CA LYS A 34 -11.29 7.20 -18.05
C LYS A 34 -11.90 8.59 -17.96
N LYS A 35 -12.63 8.89 -16.87
CA LYS A 35 -13.20 10.23 -16.63
C LYS A 35 -12.11 11.28 -16.52
N SER A 36 -11.02 10.97 -15.81
CA SER A 36 -9.89 11.88 -15.60
C SER A 36 -9.07 12.10 -16.87
N ALA A 37 -8.86 11.05 -17.68
CA ALA A 37 -8.23 11.16 -19.00
C ALA A 37 -9.08 12.02 -19.96
N LYS A 38 -10.40 11.81 -19.99
CA LYS A 38 -11.32 12.63 -20.79
C LYS A 38 -11.33 14.10 -20.35
N LYS A 39 -11.20 14.35 -19.04
CA LYS A 39 -11.03 15.68 -18.45
C LYS A 39 -9.59 16.23 -18.54
N LYS A 40 -8.66 15.54 -19.23
CA LYS A 40 -7.23 15.87 -19.34
C LYS A 40 -6.47 15.96 -18.00
N LYS A 41 -7.05 15.47 -16.91
CA LYS A 41 -6.43 15.42 -15.57
C LYS A 41 -5.35 14.35 -15.45
N ILE A 42 -5.49 13.26 -16.23
CA ILE A 42 -4.48 12.21 -16.34
C ILE A 42 -4.06 12.14 -17.80
N ILE A 43 -2.79 12.43 -18.08
CA ILE A 43 -2.23 12.24 -19.42
C ILE A 43 -1.71 10.81 -19.51
N TYR A 44 -2.60 9.89 -19.90
CA TYR A 44 -2.33 8.44 -19.94
C TYR A 44 -1.05 8.08 -20.72
N SER A 45 -0.77 8.82 -21.81
CA SER A 45 0.43 8.64 -22.64
C SER A 45 1.75 8.87 -21.90
N ARG A 46 1.75 9.58 -20.76
CA ARG A 46 2.97 9.73 -19.93
C ARG A 46 3.38 8.42 -19.27
N PHE A 47 2.43 7.50 -19.07
CA PHE A 47 2.66 6.24 -18.36
C PHE A 47 2.89 5.06 -19.31
N THR A 48 2.60 5.22 -20.61
CA THR A 48 2.76 4.13 -21.59
C THR A 48 4.22 3.80 -21.88
N ARG A 49 5.09 4.81 -21.99
CA ARG A 49 6.54 4.61 -22.20
C ARG A 49 7.20 3.90 -21.00
N PRO A 50 7.01 4.36 -19.75
CA PRO A 50 7.47 3.63 -18.57
C PRO A 50 6.91 2.22 -18.51
N ALA A 51 5.60 2.02 -18.71
CA ALA A 51 5.01 0.68 -18.69
C ALA A 51 5.60 -0.27 -19.74
N LYS A 52 5.94 0.24 -20.93
CA LYS A 52 6.63 -0.55 -21.97
C LYS A 52 8.03 -0.98 -21.52
N GLN A 53 8.78 -0.08 -20.90
CA GLN A 53 10.11 -0.39 -20.35
C GLN A 53 10.02 -1.42 -19.23
N LEU A 54 9.03 -1.29 -18.33
CA LEU A 54 8.78 -2.25 -17.27
C LEU A 54 8.42 -3.63 -17.80
N LEU A 55 7.57 -3.70 -18.83
CA LEU A 55 7.24 -4.97 -19.46
C LEU A 55 8.50 -5.63 -20.05
N SER A 56 9.35 -4.86 -20.72
CA SER A 56 10.61 -5.35 -21.29
C SER A 56 11.57 -5.87 -20.22
N LEU A 57 11.66 -5.18 -19.09
CA LEU A 57 12.55 -5.56 -17.98
C LEU A 57 12.02 -6.77 -17.20
N ALA A 58 10.71 -6.82 -16.95
CA ALA A 58 10.07 -7.89 -16.21
C ALA A 58 9.92 -9.18 -17.04
N GLY A 59 9.87 -9.06 -18.36
CA GLY A 59 9.65 -10.16 -19.31
C GLY A 59 8.21 -10.69 -19.35
N SER A 60 7.34 -10.27 -18.43
CA SER A 60 5.92 -10.60 -18.47
C SER A 60 5.06 -9.55 -17.73
N VAL A 61 3.78 -9.47 -18.11
CA VAL A 61 2.81 -8.59 -17.45
C VAL A 61 2.63 -8.97 -15.98
N LYS A 62 2.63 -10.28 -15.67
CA LYS A 62 2.47 -10.78 -14.30
C LYS A 62 3.61 -10.25 -13.40
N LYS A 63 4.86 -10.43 -13.82
CA LYS A 63 6.04 -9.97 -13.07
C LYS A 63 6.08 -8.45 -12.95
N ALA A 64 5.65 -7.72 -13.98
CA ALA A 64 5.55 -6.26 -13.92
C ALA A 64 4.54 -5.80 -12.85
N LYS A 65 3.38 -6.45 -12.76
CA LYS A 65 2.37 -6.16 -11.74
C LYS A 65 2.88 -6.47 -10.33
N GLU A 66 3.49 -7.64 -10.14
CA GLU A 66 4.08 -8.02 -8.85
C GLU A 66 5.18 -7.03 -8.39
N ALA A 67 6.01 -6.55 -9.31
CA ALA A 67 7.01 -5.53 -9.00
C ALA A 67 6.36 -4.19 -8.57
N ILE A 68 5.28 -3.79 -9.25
CA ILE A 68 4.49 -2.61 -8.86
C ILE A 68 3.88 -2.82 -7.47
N ASP A 69 3.32 -3.99 -7.16
CA ASP A 69 2.66 -4.27 -5.89
C ASP A 69 3.62 -4.17 -4.70
N ARG A 70 4.84 -4.69 -4.87
CA ARG A 70 5.90 -4.61 -3.85
C ARG A 70 6.30 -3.17 -3.57
N VAL A 71 6.52 -2.38 -4.62
CA VAL A 71 6.89 -0.97 -4.50
C VAL A 71 5.74 -0.15 -3.93
N ALA A 72 4.51 -0.39 -4.38
CA ALA A 72 3.32 0.29 -3.89
C ALA A 72 3.13 0.04 -2.39
N SER A 73 3.18 -1.22 -1.95
CA SER A 73 3.03 -1.56 -0.53
C SER A 73 4.12 -0.94 0.34
N TRP A 74 5.37 -0.96 -0.15
CA TRP A 74 6.50 -0.31 0.52
C TRP A 74 6.35 1.22 0.62
N ALA A 75 5.94 1.88 -0.46
CA ALA A 75 5.80 3.32 -0.53
C ALA A 75 4.59 3.82 0.28
N ILE A 76 3.43 3.18 0.13
CA ILE A 76 2.19 3.52 0.84
C ILE A 76 2.39 3.40 2.35
N SER A 77 3.01 2.32 2.83
CA SER A 77 3.31 2.13 4.26
C SER A 77 4.25 3.19 4.86
N ARG A 78 4.94 3.96 4.01
CA ARG A 78 5.87 5.03 4.39
C ARG A 78 5.36 6.42 4.00
N ASN A 79 4.12 6.53 3.51
CA ASN A 79 3.53 7.75 2.99
C ASN A 79 4.41 8.43 1.91
N LEU A 80 5.05 7.62 1.06
CA LEU A 80 5.89 8.09 -0.05
C LEU A 80 5.10 8.04 -1.36
N ASP A 81 5.30 9.05 -2.21
CA ASP A 81 4.86 8.96 -3.59
C ASP A 81 5.76 8.01 -4.39
N TYR A 82 5.19 7.39 -5.42
CA TYR A 82 5.89 6.46 -6.30
C TYR A 82 5.31 6.50 -7.70
N ALA A 83 6.18 6.37 -8.70
CA ALA A 83 5.81 6.23 -10.11
C ALA A 83 6.22 4.85 -10.63
N ILE A 84 5.87 4.52 -11.88
CA ILE A 84 6.37 3.30 -12.54
C ILE A 84 7.91 3.33 -12.57
N GLU A 85 8.51 4.52 -12.69
CA GLU A 85 9.95 4.74 -12.64
C GLU A 85 10.59 4.38 -11.31
N THR A 86 9.84 4.52 -10.20
CA THR A 86 10.30 4.09 -8.88
C THR A 86 10.57 2.58 -8.87
N VAL A 87 9.80 1.81 -9.65
CA VAL A 87 10.01 0.37 -9.80
C VAL A 87 11.35 0.06 -10.48
N PHE A 88 11.78 0.87 -11.45
CA PHE A 88 13.11 0.73 -12.06
C PHE A 88 14.22 1.03 -11.07
N LYS A 89 14.09 2.15 -10.34
CA LYS A 89 15.09 2.58 -9.36
C LYS A 89 15.26 1.56 -8.23
N LYS A 90 14.21 0.81 -7.91
CA LYS A 90 14.22 -0.23 -6.88
C LYS A 90 14.33 -1.65 -7.41
N TRP A 91 14.60 -1.84 -8.71
CA TRP A 91 14.54 -3.15 -9.35
C TRP A 91 15.42 -4.21 -8.67
N LEU A 92 16.68 -3.87 -8.39
CA LEU A 92 17.65 -4.77 -7.73
C LEU A 92 17.34 -5.00 -6.24
N GLU A 93 16.49 -4.16 -5.64
CA GLU A 93 16.13 -4.21 -4.22
C GLU A 93 14.71 -4.75 -3.99
N LEU A 94 14.00 -5.19 -5.03
CA LEU A 94 12.57 -5.56 -4.95
C LEU A 94 12.28 -6.61 -3.85
N ASP A 95 13.17 -7.57 -3.65
CA ASP A 95 13.01 -8.62 -2.62
C ASP A 95 13.26 -8.10 -1.19
N ARG A 96 13.94 -6.96 -1.05
CA ARG A 96 14.21 -6.31 0.24
C ARG A 96 13.15 -5.27 0.61
N LEU A 97 12.31 -4.86 -0.35
CA LEU A 97 11.22 -3.94 -0.08
C LEU A 97 10.14 -4.62 0.76
N LYS A 98 10.10 -4.29 2.05
CA LYS A 98 9.02 -4.68 2.94
C LYS A 98 8.19 -3.47 3.34
N PRO A 99 6.85 -3.57 3.40
CA PRO A 99 6.02 -2.56 4.04
C PRO A 99 6.54 -2.24 5.43
N LYS A 100 6.39 -0.99 5.89
CA LYS A 100 6.69 -0.61 7.27
C LYS A 100 5.82 -1.48 8.17
N GLU A 101 6.45 -2.20 9.08
CA GLU A 101 5.71 -3.01 10.06
C GLU A 101 4.83 -2.08 10.88
N ILE A 102 3.53 -2.38 10.90
CA ILE A 102 2.57 -1.64 11.73
C ILE A 102 2.77 -2.13 13.16
N VAL A 103 3.68 -1.49 13.88
CA VAL A 103 3.88 -1.75 15.31
C VAL A 103 2.68 -1.15 16.04
N LYS A 104 1.76 -2.01 16.47
CA LYS A 104 0.71 -1.63 17.40
C LYS A 104 1.33 -1.54 18.79
N LYS A 105 1.24 -0.37 19.41
CA LYS A 105 1.64 -0.21 20.81
C LYS A 105 0.41 -0.43 21.69
N PRO A 106 0.55 -1.20 22.79
CA PRO A 106 -0.54 -1.41 23.73
C PRO A 106 -0.71 -0.17 24.62
N PHE A 107 -1.96 0.15 24.90
CA PHE A 107 -2.39 1.24 25.79
C PHE A 107 -3.48 0.74 26.72
N TYR A 108 -3.60 1.35 27.89
CA TYR A 108 -4.70 1.14 28.83
C TYR A 108 -5.23 2.50 29.26
N HIS A 109 -6.52 2.75 29.04
CA HIS A 109 -7.17 4.05 29.31
C HIS A 109 -6.37 5.27 28.81
N GLY A 110 -5.74 5.17 27.64
CA GLY A 110 -4.93 6.25 27.06
C GLY A 110 -3.46 6.28 27.49
N SER A 111 -3.07 5.52 28.53
CA SER A 111 -1.70 5.42 29.02
C SER A 111 -0.92 4.29 28.31
N PRO A 112 0.33 4.51 27.90
CA PRO A 112 1.12 3.49 27.19
C PRO A 112 1.46 2.31 28.09
N MET A 113 1.49 1.10 27.51
CA MET A 113 1.84 -0.13 28.21
C MET A 113 3.12 -0.76 27.68
N VAL A 114 3.81 -1.50 28.54
CA VAL A 114 5.03 -2.26 28.22
C VAL A 114 4.93 -3.67 28.79
N TRP A 115 5.29 -4.67 27.99
CA TRP A 115 5.45 -6.04 28.46
C TRP A 115 6.84 -6.22 29.06
N SER A 116 6.92 -6.73 30.29
CA SER A 116 8.18 -7.13 30.90
C SER A 116 8.42 -8.61 30.64
N GLU A 117 9.44 -8.94 29.85
CA GLU A 117 9.81 -10.35 29.61
C GLU A 117 10.30 -11.05 30.89
N THR A 118 11.02 -10.32 31.76
CA THR A 118 11.56 -10.86 33.01
C THR A 118 10.46 -11.18 34.02
N LYS A 119 9.45 -10.31 34.14
CA LYS A 119 8.33 -10.50 35.06
C LYS A 119 7.15 -11.24 34.42
N LYS A 120 7.14 -11.41 33.10
CA LYS A 120 6.02 -11.95 32.29
C LYS A 120 4.68 -11.26 32.59
N LYS A 121 4.71 -9.93 32.70
CA LYS A 121 3.55 -9.10 33.04
C LYS A 121 3.54 -7.79 32.25
N TRP A 122 2.34 -7.24 32.09
CA TRP A 122 2.12 -5.91 31.54
C TRP A 122 2.29 -4.84 32.62
N PHE A 123 2.87 -3.70 32.22
CA PHE A 123 2.99 -2.50 33.04
C PHE A 123 2.40 -1.32 32.28
N VAL A 124 1.60 -0.50 32.97
CA VAL A 124 1.07 0.78 32.49
C VAL A 124 2.03 1.88 32.94
N ILE A 125 2.45 2.73 32.03
CA ILE A 125 3.27 3.90 32.36
C ILE A 125 2.31 5.05 32.66
N SER A 126 2.32 5.55 33.90
CA SER A 126 1.51 6.71 34.31
C SER A 126 2.03 8.01 33.65
N GLU A 127 1.24 9.08 33.72
CA GLU A 127 1.67 10.41 33.22
C GLU A 127 2.94 10.90 33.92
N ASP A 128 3.14 10.52 35.18
CA ASP A 128 4.33 10.82 35.99
C ASP A 128 5.54 9.93 35.67
N GLY A 129 5.39 8.96 34.75
CA GLY A 129 6.45 8.06 34.32
C GLY A 129 6.64 6.82 35.22
N GLU A 130 5.76 6.59 36.19
CA GLU A 130 5.81 5.41 37.05
C GLU A 130 5.28 4.16 36.32
N TRP A 131 5.83 3.01 36.66
CA TRP A 131 5.43 1.73 36.09
C TRP A 131 4.48 1.01 37.04
N LEU A 132 3.19 1.02 36.70
CA LEU A 132 2.14 0.37 37.47
C LEU A 132 1.85 -1.02 36.88
N GLU A 133 1.83 -2.05 37.72
CA GLU A 133 1.51 -3.41 37.27
C GLU A 133 0.05 -3.48 36.78
N PHE A 134 -0.15 -4.01 35.58
CA PHE A 134 -1.48 -4.18 35.00
C PHE A 134 -2.19 -5.37 35.65
N ASN A 135 -3.35 -5.13 36.27
CA ASN A 135 -4.16 -6.13 36.97
C ASN A 135 -5.58 -6.27 36.40
N ASP A 136 -5.85 -5.73 35.22
CA ASP A 136 -7.16 -5.82 34.58
C ASP A 136 -7.19 -6.87 33.45
N SER A 137 -8.31 -7.01 32.75
CA SER A 137 -8.49 -7.92 31.63
C SER A 137 -7.70 -7.49 30.41
N GLU A 138 -7.02 -8.43 29.74
CA GLU A 138 -6.33 -8.17 28.47
C GLU A 138 -7.24 -7.59 27.37
N LYS A 139 -8.56 -7.78 27.48
CA LYS A 139 -9.54 -7.19 26.54
C LYS A 139 -9.60 -5.66 26.59
N GLU A 140 -9.21 -5.08 27.73
CA GLU A 140 -9.16 -3.63 27.93
C GLU A 140 -7.87 -3.01 27.33
N ILE A 141 -6.95 -3.84 26.82
CA ILE A 141 -5.74 -3.35 26.16
C ILE A 141 -6.10 -2.80 24.77
N GLU A 142 -5.94 -1.48 24.62
CA GLU A 142 -6.12 -0.76 23.38
C GLU A 142 -4.85 -0.82 22.53
N TRP A 143 -4.92 -1.47 21.37
CA TRP A 143 -3.79 -1.56 20.45
C TRP A 143 -3.81 -0.41 19.45
N LYS A 144 -3.04 0.65 19.72
CA LYS A 144 -2.98 1.85 18.87
C LYS A 144 -1.84 1.78 17.86
N ILE A 145 -2.12 2.21 16.63
CA ILE A 145 -1.09 2.37 15.59
C ILE A 145 -0.37 3.69 15.85
N THR A 146 0.91 3.64 16.23
CA THR A 146 1.71 4.86 16.40
C THR A 146 2.37 5.22 15.08
N THR A 147 1.72 6.07 14.29
CA THR A 147 2.34 6.71 13.13
C THR A 147 3.30 7.78 13.65
N HIS A 148 4.61 7.50 13.67
CA HIS A 148 5.65 8.53 13.77
C HIS A 148 5.82 9.20 12.42
#